data_AF-A0A9W5R0N4-F1
#
_entry.id   AF-A0A9W5R0N4-F1
#
_cell.length_a   1.000
_cell.length_b   1.000
_cell.length_c   1.000
_cell.angle_alpha   90.00
_cell.angle_beta   90.00
_cell.angle_gamma   90.00
#
_symmetry.space_group_name_H-M   'P 1'
#
loop_
_entity.id
_entity.type
_entity.pdbx_description
1 polymer ?
#
loop_
_entity_poly.entity_id
_entity_poly.type
_entity_poly.pdbx_seq_one_letter_code
_entity_poly.pdbx_strand_id
1 'polypeptide(L)'
;MRKVDVVVSLIELEKRISKSLNPLEEAGLDSIFELFSMLDFEDATNVLLENVFKDVYFENIQHFRFGTESKEEFTNRLLKIKPELSWVISPDETLKVISVLLDIEKERQETYITFANLGVEFDIPEAMDSLEKFIDQLIGENAGDIVYFYTDGDMSKEEVLDFISGKWKQESK
;
A
#
# COMPACT_ATOMS: atom_id res chain seq x y z
N MET A 1 -7.49 2.36 14.26
CA MET A 1 -6.05 2.64 14.04
C MET A 1 -5.84 4.16 14.04
N ARG A 2 -4.71 4.72 14.52
CA ARG A 2 -4.43 6.17 14.33
C ARG A 2 -3.86 6.41 12.95
N LYS A 3 -4.03 7.62 12.41
CA LYS A 3 -3.51 8.00 11.08
C LYS A 3 -2.00 7.79 10.98
N VAL A 4 -1.24 8.16 12.02
CA VAL A 4 0.21 7.93 12.06
C VAL A 4 0.56 6.45 11.95
N ASP A 5 -0.22 5.56 12.57
CA ASP A 5 0.03 4.12 12.51
C ASP A 5 -0.18 3.61 11.08
N VAL A 6 -1.18 4.15 10.35
CA VAL A 6 -1.42 3.83 8.93
C VAL A 6 -0.27 4.30 8.04
N VAL A 7 0.17 5.57 8.17
CA VAL A 7 1.29 6.12 7.39
C VAL A 7 2.56 5.30 7.60
N VAL A 8 2.88 4.99 8.85
CA VAL A 8 4.08 4.19 9.18
C VAL A 8 3.96 2.79 8.60
N SER A 9 2.77 2.17 8.67
CA SER A 9 2.55 0.82 8.14
C SER A 9 2.59 0.77 6.61
N LEU A 10 2.17 1.83 5.91
CA LEU A 10 2.32 1.97 4.45
C LEU A 10 3.79 1.98 4.04
N ILE A 11 4.64 2.71 4.76
CA ILE A 11 6.09 2.75 4.48
C ILE A 11 6.75 1.41 4.85
N GLU A 12 6.27 0.74 5.91
CA GLU A 12 6.71 -0.63 6.24
C GLU A 12 6.28 -1.65 5.18
N LEU A 13 5.10 -1.48 4.58
CA LEU A 13 4.60 -2.28 3.47
C LEU A 13 5.48 -2.10 2.23
N GLU A 14 5.77 -0.85 1.84
CA GLU A 14 6.67 -0.52 0.72
C GLU A 14 8.04 -1.19 0.92
N LYS A 15 8.59 -1.09 2.14
CA LYS A 15 9.86 -1.75 2.53
C LYS A 15 9.78 -3.27 2.41
N ARG A 16 8.66 -3.89 2.79
CA ARG A 16 8.47 -5.34 2.70
C ARG A 16 8.39 -5.79 1.25
N ILE A 17 7.58 -5.11 0.44
CA ILE A 17 7.43 -5.38 -0.99
C ILE A 17 8.80 -5.27 -1.68
N SER A 18 9.52 -4.16 -1.46
CA SER A 18 10.86 -3.98 -2.02
C SER A 18 11.80 -5.14 -1.67
N LYS A 19 11.82 -5.56 -0.40
CA LYS A 19 12.64 -6.71 0.03
C LYS A 19 12.22 -8.03 -0.59
N SER A 20 10.92 -8.27 -0.75
CA SER A 20 10.42 -9.49 -1.39
C SER A 20 10.70 -9.54 -2.89
N LEU A 21 11.06 -8.39 -3.49
CA LEU A 21 11.49 -8.31 -4.88
C LEU A 21 13.02 -8.51 -5.04
N ASN A 22 13.81 -8.49 -3.97
CA ASN A 22 15.28 -8.69 -4.03
C ASN A 22 15.72 -9.93 -4.84
N PRO A 23 15.01 -11.07 -4.81
CA PRO A 23 15.38 -12.21 -5.66
C PRO A 23 15.41 -11.90 -7.16
N LEU A 24 14.65 -10.90 -7.63
CA LEU A 24 14.69 -10.42 -9.01
C LEU A 24 16.00 -9.68 -9.30
N GLU A 25 16.41 -8.78 -8.43
CA GLU A 25 17.70 -8.06 -8.52
C GLU A 25 18.87 -9.06 -8.49
N GLU A 26 18.84 -10.03 -7.57
CA GLU A 26 19.87 -11.08 -7.46
C GLU A 26 19.95 -11.97 -8.72
N ALA A 27 18.84 -12.15 -9.43
CA ALA A 27 18.76 -12.89 -10.69
C ALA A 27 19.17 -12.05 -11.92
N GLY A 28 19.52 -10.76 -11.74
CA GLY A 28 19.83 -9.84 -12.84
C GLY A 28 18.60 -9.39 -13.62
N LEU A 29 17.41 -9.47 -13.02
CA LEU A 29 16.13 -9.01 -13.58
C LEU A 29 15.85 -7.57 -13.12
N ASP A 30 16.86 -6.70 -13.17
CA ASP A 30 16.83 -5.34 -12.62
C ASP A 30 15.68 -4.51 -13.20
N SER A 31 15.39 -4.65 -14.49
CA SER A 31 14.26 -3.95 -15.13
C SER A 31 12.89 -4.40 -14.60
N ILE A 32 12.75 -5.66 -14.18
CA ILE A 32 11.51 -6.16 -13.56
C ILE A 32 11.45 -5.66 -12.11
N PHE A 33 12.57 -5.76 -11.39
CA PHE A 33 12.68 -5.20 -10.04
C PHE A 33 12.28 -3.71 -10.01
N GLU A 34 12.84 -2.89 -10.90
CA GLU A 34 12.55 -1.47 -11.01
C GLU A 34 11.05 -1.22 -11.20
N LEU A 35 10.41 -1.88 -12.18
CA LEU A 35 8.98 -1.73 -12.44
C LEU A 35 8.11 -2.04 -11.22
N PHE A 36 8.38 -3.14 -10.51
CA PHE A 36 7.61 -3.50 -9.32
C PHE A 36 7.97 -2.66 -8.08
N SER A 37 9.18 -2.10 -8.04
CA SER A 37 9.65 -1.26 -6.92
C SER A 37 9.22 0.21 -7.03
N MET A 38 8.78 0.65 -8.22
CA MET A 38 8.27 2.00 -8.50
C MET A 38 6.79 2.19 -8.16
N LEU A 39 6.14 1.20 -7.55
CA LEU A 39 4.77 1.34 -7.07
C LEU A 39 4.67 2.51 -6.10
N ASP A 40 3.85 3.50 -6.45
CA ASP A 40 3.85 4.79 -5.79
C ASP A 40 3.00 4.80 -4.51
N PHE A 41 3.63 4.46 -3.39
CA PHE A 41 3.01 4.56 -2.06
C PHE A 41 2.94 6.00 -1.53
N GLU A 42 3.58 6.98 -2.20
CA GLU A 42 3.48 8.39 -1.82
C GLU A 42 2.02 8.84 -1.85
N ASP A 43 1.27 8.51 -2.91
CA ASP A 43 -0.13 8.89 -3.02
C ASP A 43 -1.00 8.33 -1.89
N ALA A 44 -0.77 7.06 -1.50
CA ALA A 44 -1.49 6.42 -0.41
C ALA A 44 -1.18 7.08 0.95
N THR A 45 0.09 7.42 1.21
CA THR A 45 0.46 8.15 2.43
C THR A 45 -0.02 9.59 2.41
N ASN A 46 -0.05 10.24 1.24
CA ASN A 46 -0.49 11.62 1.04
C ASN A 46 -1.98 11.82 1.30
N VAL A 47 -2.80 10.77 1.23
CA VAL A 47 -4.19 10.81 1.75
C VAL A 47 -4.23 11.31 3.20
N LEU A 48 -3.25 10.93 4.02
CA LEU A 48 -3.18 11.27 5.44
C LEU A 48 -2.15 12.36 5.76
N LEU A 49 -1.04 12.40 5.01
CA LEU A 49 -0.01 13.42 5.17
C LEU A 49 -0.45 14.77 4.59
N GLU A 50 -1.38 14.79 3.63
CA GLU A 50 -1.89 16.00 2.99
C GLU A 50 -0.75 16.87 2.43
N ASN A 51 0.16 16.26 1.65
CA ASN A 51 1.29 16.93 1.00
C ASN A 51 2.39 17.47 1.94
N VAL A 52 2.44 17.01 3.20
CA VAL A 52 3.51 17.41 4.15
C VAL A 52 4.93 17.14 3.62
N PHE A 53 5.11 16.09 2.82
CA PHE A 53 6.39 15.75 2.19
C PHE A 53 6.41 15.96 0.68
N LYS A 54 5.49 16.77 0.14
CA LYS A 54 5.40 17.00 -1.29
C LYS A 54 6.76 17.42 -1.87
N ASP A 55 7.09 16.85 -3.03
CA ASP A 55 8.34 17.06 -3.79
C ASP A 55 9.61 16.53 -3.09
N VAL A 56 9.52 16.01 -1.86
CA VAL A 56 10.64 15.49 -1.06
C VAL A 56 10.26 14.24 -0.25
N TYR A 57 9.32 13.43 -0.76
CA TYR A 57 8.77 12.29 -0.04
C TYR A 57 9.86 11.27 0.32
N PHE A 58 10.62 10.85 -0.70
CA PHE A 58 11.69 9.87 -0.52
C PHE A 58 12.74 10.36 0.49
N GLU A 59 13.18 11.61 0.42
CA GLU A 59 14.17 12.18 1.34
C GLU A 59 13.69 12.15 2.78
N ASN A 60 12.38 12.32 2.98
CA ASN A 60 11.75 12.34 4.30
C ASN A 60 11.50 10.95 4.88
N ILE A 61 11.39 9.90 4.06
CA ILE A 61 11.12 8.53 4.52
C ILE A 61 12.34 7.61 4.46
N GLN A 62 13.39 7.95 3.69
CA GLN A 62 14.52 7.06 3.39
C GLN A 62 15.18 6.48 4.65
N HIS A 63 15.35 7.28 5.70
CA HIS A 63 16.03 6.83 6.91
C HIS A 63 15.24 5.74 7.64
N PHE A 64 13.92 5.87 7.68
CA PHE A 64 13.03 4.86 8.23
C PHE A 64 12.91 3.64 7.29
N ARG A 65 12.72 3.89 5.99
CA ARG A 65 12.67 2.87 4.93
C ARG A 65 13.87 1.94 5.00
N PHE A 66 15.09 2.49 5.04
CA PHE A 66 16.34 1.73 5.10
C PHE A 66 16.77 1.31 6.52
N GLY A 67 16.01 1.66 7.57
CA GLY A 67 16.20 1.18 8.93
C GLY A 67 17.29 1.88 9.74
N THR A 68 17.75 3.06 9.31
CA THR A 68 18.64 3.94 10.07
C THR A 68 17.91 4.83 11.09
N GLU A 69 16.59 4.97 10.95
CA GLU A 69 15.68 5.61 11.89
C GLU A 69 14.71 4.56 12.43
N SER A 70 14.48 4.55 13.75
CA SER A 70 13.53 3.62 14.37
C SER A 70 12.08 4.03 14.12
N LYS A 71 11.14 3.07 14.26
CA LYS A 71 9.70 3.33 14.17
C LYS A 71 9.24 4.41 15.13
N GLU A 72 9.76 4.40 16.36
CA GLU A 72 9.41 5.37 17.39
C GLU A 72 9.92 6.78 17.05
N GLU A 73 11.18 6.90 16.61
CA GLU A 73 11.76 8.17 16.16
C GLU A 73 10.97 8.76 14.98
N PHE A 74 10.70 7.94 13.97
CA PHE A 74 9.95 8.35 12.80
C PHE A 74 8.52 8.78 13.14
N THR A 75 7.81 7.98 13.95
CA THR A 75 6.46 8.30 14.44
C THR A 75 6.45 9.63 15.19
N ASN A 76 7.40 9.84 16.10
CA ASN A 76 7.51 11.08 16.87
C ASN A 76 7.84 12.29 15.97
N ARG A 77 8.66 12.10 14.93
CA ARG A 77 8.95 13.14 13.95
C ARG A 77 7.70 13.52 13.15
N LEU A 78 6.96 12.53 12.64
CA LEU A 78 5.69 12.76 11.94
C LEU A 78 4.69 13.52 12.80
N LEU A 79 4.51 13.13 14.07
CA LEU A 79 3.58 13.80 14.99
C LEU A 79 3.99 15.22 15.36
N LYS A 80 5.28 15.55 15.32
CA LYS A 80 5.77 16.92 15.50
C LYS A 80 5.47 17.80 14.28
N ILE A 81 5.50 17.23 13.08
CA ILE A 81 5.26 17.94 11.83
C ILE A 81 3.75 18.12 11.58
N LYS A 82 2.97 17.04 11.77
CA LYS A 82 1.52 17.00 11.57
C LYS A 82 0.84 16.36 12.79
N PRO A 83 0.51 17.13 13.83
CA PRO A 83 -0.12 16.62 15.05
C PRO A 83 -1.45 15.90 14.82
N GLU A 84 -2.19 16.25 13.76
CA GLU A 84 -3.47 15.63 13.37
C GLU A 84 -3.31 14.14 13.05
N LEU A 85 -2.09 13.66 12.75
CA LEU A 85 -1.82 12.24 12.57
C LEU A 85 -2.04 11.42 13.86
N SER A 86 -2.13 12.09 15.02
CA SER A 86 -2.50 11.44 16.28
C SER A 86 -3.96 10.98 16.33
N TRP A 87 -4.82 11.51 15.47
CA TRP A 87 -6.24 11.18 15.44
C TRP A 87 -6.49 9.79 14.88
N VAL A 88 -7.65 9.22 15.20
CA VAL A 88 -8.14 7.98 14.59
C VAL A 88 -8.46 8.25 13.12
N ILE A 89 -8.08 7.35 12.23
CA ILE A 89 -8.46 7.42 10.82
C ILE A 89 -9.98 7.24 10.68
N SER A 90 -10.62 8.12 9.92
CA SER A 90 -12.06 8.02 9.65
C SER A 90 -12.36 6.99 8.55
N PRO A 91 -13.57 6.42 8.50
CA PRO A 91 -13.96 5.50 7.43
C PRO A 91 -13.74 6.06 6.01
N ASP A 92 -14.05 7.35 5.79
CA ASP A 92 -13.85 8.00 4.50
C ASP A 92 -12.37 8.13 4.12
N GLU A 93 -11.50 8.39 5.09
CA GLU A 93 -10.05 8.40 4.87
C GLU A 93 -9.52 6.99 4.60
N THR A 94 -10.02 5.97 5.32
CA THR A 94 -9.68 4.57 5.05
C THR A 94 -10.06 4.17 3.63
N LEU A 95 -11.27 4.52 3.16
CA LEU A 95 -11.69 4.24 1.78
C LEU A 95 -10.82 4.94 0.75
N LYS A 96 -10.37 6.17 1.01
CA LYS A 96 -9.44 6.88 0.13
C LYS A 96 -8.08 6.19 0.07
N VAL A 97 -7.53 5.76 1.21
CA VAL A 97 -6.28 4.98 1.24
C VAL A 97 -6.45 3.68 0.45
N ILE A 98 -7.54 2.94 0.68
CA ILE A 98 -7.84 1.69 -0.04
C ILE A 98 -7.99 1.94 -1.54
N SER A 99 -8.65 3.02 -1.95
CA SER A 99 -8.79 3.37 -3.36
C SER A 99 -7.44 3.48 -4.07
N VAL A 100 -6.44 4.11 -3.44
CA VAL A 100 -5.10 4.23 -4.02
C VAL A 100 -4.40 2.87 -4.03
N LEU A 101 -4.52 2.10 -2.94
CA LEU A 101 -3.94 0.76 -2.85
C LEU A 101 -4.51 -0.19 -3.91
N LEU A 102 -5.81 -0.10 -4.23
CA LEU A 102 -6.41 -0.88 -5.31
C LEU A 102 -5.77 -0.53 -6.66
N ASP A 103 -5.61 0.75 -6.98
CA ASP A 103 -4.96 1.16 -8.24
C ASP A 103 -3.52 0.60 -8.34
N ILE A 104 -2.74 0.67 -7.25
CA ILE A 104 -1.40 0.07 -7.13
C ILE A 104 -1.44 -1.44 -7.37
N GLU A 105 -2.40 -2.14 -6.75
CA GLU A 105 -2.55 -3.59 -6.89
C GLU A 105 -2.86 -4.00 -8.33
N LYS A 106 -3.74 -3.25 -9.00
CA LYS A 106 -4.10 -3.51 -10.38
C LYS A 106 -2.92 -3.31 -11.32
N GLU A 107 -2.20 -2.20 -11.20
CA GLU A 107 -1.00 -1.94 -12.02
C GLU A 107 0.04 -3.06 -11.85
N ARG A 108 0.21 -3.53 -10.62
CA ARG A 108 1.12 -4.62 -10.30
C ARG A 108 0.69 -5.95 -10.94
N GLN A 109 -0.60 -6.31 -10.87
CA GLN A 109 -1.13 -7.51 -11.51
C GLN A 109 -1.03 -7.44 -13.03
N GLU A 110 -1.37 -6.29 -13.63
CA GLU A 110 -1.23 -6.05 -15.08
C GLU A 110 0.22 -6.19 -15.54
N THR A 111 1.17 -5.70 -14.74
CA THR A 111 2.61 -5.85 -14.99
C THR A 111 3.02 -7.32 -14.92
N TYR A 112 2.58 -8.05 -13.90
CA TYR A 112 2.84 -9.50 -13.77
C TYR A 112 2.30 -10.28 -14.98
N ILE A 113 1.03 -10.06 -15.35
CA ILE A 113 0.38 -10.70 -16.49
C ILE A 113 1.12 -10.39 -17.79
N THR A 114 1.58 -9.15 -17.96
CA THR A 114 2.36 -8.75 -19.15
C THR A 114 3.63 -9.59 -19.29
N PHE A 115 4.38 -9.80 -18.22
CA PHE A 115 5.58 -10.65 -18.25
C PHE A 115 5.26 -12.13 -18.42
N ALA A 116 4.22 -12.63 -17.75
CA ALA A 116 3.77 -14.01 -17.91
C ALA A 116 3.39 -14.31 -19.37
N ASN A 117 2.71 -13.38 -20.04
CA ASN A 117 2.37 -13.48 -21.47
C ASN A 117 3.60 -13.47 -22.40
N LEU A 118 4.72 -12.90 -21.95
CA LEU A 118 6.02 -12.93 -22.64
C LEU A 118 6.82 -14.21 -22.31
N GLY A 119 6.28 -15.11 -21.48
CA GLY A 119 6.94 -16.34 -21.05
C GLY A 119 7.93 -16.15 -19.90
N VAL A 120 7.83 -15.04 -19.17
CA VAL A 120 8.66 -14.72 -18.01
C VAL A 120 7.81 -14.89 -16.75
N GLU A 121 8.12 -15.92 -15.96
CA GLU A 121 7.48 -16.18 -14.67
C GLU A 121 8.52 -15.97 -13.55
N PHE A 122 8.08 -15.37 -12.44
CA PHE A 122 8.91 -15.15 -11.27
C PHE A 122 8.09 -15.34 -9.99
N ASP A 123 8.72 -15.95 -8.98
CA ASP A 123 8.09 -16.35 -7.73
C ASP A 123 8.25 -15.25 -6.68
N ILE A 124 7.25 -14.36 -6.59
CA ILE A 124 7.21 -13.25 -5.62
C ILE A 124 5.92 -13.24 -4.75
N PRO A 125 5.44 -14.38 -4.23
CA PRO A 125 4.14 -14.50 -3.56
C PRO A 125 4.05 -13.62 -2.32
N GLU A 126 5.15 -13.43 -1.59
CA GLU A 126 5.16 -12.51 -0.44
C GLU A 126 4.92 -11.06 -0.87
N ALA A 127 5.48 -10.64 -2.00
CA ALA A 127 5.18 -9.33 -2.58
C ALA A 127 3.71 -9.26 -2.95
N MET A 128 3.22 -10.28 -3.68
CA MET A 128 1.84 -10.34 -4.19
C MET A 128 0.80 -10.29 -3.06
N ASP A 129 0.96 -11.04 -1.98
CA ASP A 129 -0.05 -11.03 -0.92
C ASP A 129 0.00 -9.78 -0.01
N SER A 130 1.11 -9.03 -0.02
CA SER A 130 1.38 -8.03 1.02
C SER A 130 0.38 -6.88 1.02
N LEU A 131 -0.10 -6.46 -0.16
CA LEU A 131 -1.02 -5.35 -0.31
C LEU A 131 -2.45 -5.76 0.10
N GLU A 132 -2.93 -6.91 -0.38
CA GLU A 132 -4.20 -7.50 0.05
C GLU A 132 -4.25 -7.65 1.57
N LYS A 133 -3.21 -8.25 2.17
CA LYS A 133 -3.12 -8.39 3.64
C LYS A 133 -3.14 -7.05 4.37
N PHE A 134 -2.64 -5.98 3.76
CA PHE A 134 -2.71 -4.66 4.34
C PHE A 134 -4.11 -4.05 4.23
N ILE A 135 -4.81 -4.25 3.10
CA ILE A 135 -6.22 -3.88 2.96
C ILE A 135 -7.07 -4.61 4.01
N ASP A 136 -6.87 -5.93 4.20
CA ASP A 136 -7.52 -6.73 5.23
C ASP A 136 -7.34 -6.11 6.63
N GLN A 137 -6.12 -5.65 6.94
CA GLN A 137 -5.82 -4.97 8.21
C GLN A 137 -6.54 -3.62 8.37
N LEU A 138 -6.71 -2.88 7.28
CA LEU A 138 -7.42 -1.59 7.31
C LEU A 138 -8.92 -1.77 7.52
N ILE A 139 -9.52 -2.81 6.92
CA ILE A 139 -10.96 -3.05 7.00
C ILE A 139 -11.36 -3.94 8.17
N GLY A 140 -10.44 -4.76 8.70
CA GLY A 140 -10.67 -5.67 9.83
C GLY A 140 -11.31 -7.02 9.45
N GLU A 141 -11.44 -7.31 8.16
CA GLU A 141 -11.99 -8.55 7.60
C GLU A 141 -11.20 -8.97 6.35
N ASN A 142 -11.47 -10.15 5.80
CA ASN A 142 -10.81 -10.61 4.57
C ASN A 142 -11.48 -10.01 3.33
N ALA A 143 -10.68 -9.35 2.49
CA ALA A 143 -11.07 -8.74 1.23
C ALA A 143 -10.46 -9.41 0.00
N GLY A 144 -9.82 -10.57 0.14
CA GLY A 144 -9.10 -11.23 -0.96
C GLY A 144 -9.95 -11.39 -2.23
N ASP A 145 -11.17 -11.91 -2.08
CA ASP A 145 -12.08 -12.10 -3.21
C ASP A 145 -12.45 -10.77 -3.91
N ILE A 146 -12.71 -9.70 -3.16
CA ILE A 146 -13.14 -8.41 -3.74
C ILE A 146 -11.98 -7.66 -4.39
N VAL A 147 -10.77 -7.76 -3.82
CA VAL A 147 -9.56 -7.20 -4.42
C VAL A 147 -9.25 -7.95 -5.71
N TYR A 148 -9.33 -9.29 -5.69
CA TYR A 148 -9.15 -10.13 -6.88
C TYR A 148 -10.14 -9.74 -8.00
N PHE A 149 -11.44 -9.65 -7.72
CA PHE A 149 -12.43 -9.30 -8.76
C PHE A 149 -12.17 -7.92 -9.38
N TYR A 150 -11.65 -6.97 -8.62
CA TYR A 150 -11.25 -5.68 -9.19
C TYR A 150 -10.02 -5.78 -10.10
N THR A 151 -9.01 -6.55 -9.68
CA THR A 151 -7.79 -6.76 -10.49
C THR A 151 -8.08 -7.50 -11.78
N ASP A 152 -9.02 -8.45 -11.78
CA ASP A 152 -9.44 -9.22 -12.97
C ASP A 152 -10.40 -8.42 -13.87
N GLY A 153 -10.88 -7.25 -13.41
CA GLY A 153 -11.81 -6.38 -14.14
C GLY A 153 -13.28 -6.79 -14.06
N ASP A 154 -13.61 -7.79 -13.26
CA ASP A 154 -14.98 -8.25 -12.97
C ASP A 154 -15.75 -7.26 -12.09
N MET A 155 -15.05 -6.39 -11.35
CA MET A 155 -15.62 -5.39 -10.47
C MET A 155 -14.95 -4.03 -10.69
N SER A 156 -15.73 -2.95 -10.68
CA SER A 156 -15.20 -1.59 -10.65
C SER A 156 -14.64 -1.22 -9.27
N LYS A 157 -13.78 -0.20 -9.23
CA LYS A 157 -13.22 0.30 -7.97
C LYS A 157 -14.32 0.80 -7.05
N GLU A 158 -15.31 1.50 -7.61
CA GLU A 158 -16.47 2.02 -6.88
C GLU A 158 -17.28 0.89 -6.24
N GLU A 159 -17.50 -0.22 -6.95
CA GLU A 159 -18.19 -1.39 -6.41
C GLU A 159 -17.45 -2.02 -5.22
N VAL A 160 -16.11 -2.11 -5.28
CA VAL A 160 -15.31 -2.58 -4.13
C VAL A 160 -15.45 -1.66 -2.93
N LEU A 161 -15.32 -0.34 -3.15
CA LEU A 161 -15.43 0.65 -2.06
C LEU A 161 -16.84 0.67 -1.46
N ASP A 162 -17.89 0.53 -2.28
CA ASP A 162 -19.27 0.44 -1.84
C ASP A 162 -19.51 -0.83 -1.03
N PHE A 163 -18.94 -1.97 -1.45
CA PHE A 163 -19.01 -3.21 -0.69
C PHE A 163 -18.40 -3.06 0.71
N ILE A 164 -17.16 -2.53 0.80
CA ILE A 164 -16.46 -2.30 2.07
C ILE A 164 -17.26 -1.35 2.96
N SER A 165 -17.70 -0.20 2.41
CA SER A 165 -18.47 0.78 3.18
C SER A 165 -19.83 0.23 3.65
N GLY A 166 -20.45 -0.64 2.85
CA GLY A 166 -21.70 -1.31 3.15
C GLY A 166 -21.59 -2.27 4.34
N LYS A 167 -20.46 -2.99 4.45
CA LYS A 167 -20.16 -3.89 5.57
C LYS A 167 -20.06 -3.15 6.90
N TRP A 168 -19.27 -2.08 6.96
CA TRP A 168 -19.13 -1.29 8.19
C TRP A 168 -20.45 -0.69 8.69
N LYS A 169 -21.35 -0.33 7.77
CA LYS A 169 -22.71 0.15 8.12
C LYS A 169 -23.60 -0.93 8.72
N GLN A 170 -23.38 -2.20 8.39
CA GLN A 170 -24.14 -3.33 8.94
C GLN A 170 -23.66 -3.71 10.35
N GLU A 171 -22.36 -3.62 10.61
CA GLU A 171 -21.77 -3.94 11.93
C GLU A 171 -22.01 -2.83 12.98
N SER A 172 -22.35 -1.62 12.54
CA SER A 172 -22.67 -0.49 13.42
C SER A 172 -24.12 -0.48 13.93
N LYS A 173 -24.92 -1.51 13.62
CA LYS A 173 -26.33 -1.67 14.04
C LYS A 173 -26.48 -2.78 15.07
#